data_AF-A0A2G6VVV7-F1
#
_entry.id   AF-A0A2G6VVV7-F1
#
_cell.length_a   1.000
_cell.length_b   1.000
_cell.length_c   1.000
_cell.angle_alpha   90.00
_cell.angle_beta   90.00
_cell.angle_gamma   90.00
#
_symmetry.space_group_name_H-M   'P 1'
#
loop_
_entity.id
_entity.type
_entity.pdbx_description
1 polymer ?
#
loop_
_entity_poly.entity_id
_entity_poly.type
_entity_poly.pdbx_seq_one_letter_code
_entity_poly.pdbx_strand_id
1 'polypeptide(L)'
;MTETEIKDIILRIFNEERQKPDTDFSESHFLDFLTFPAHSKNTLKNTFKGVRRYYRFMGKLELEFGICFSIPDLDKYYSIDSITKKVIERINKRRGNLMILKRRNEEKDKYGFEITMTILLILIYILLGLNLMSITLTIFTGIAIYWILSSKIHDKQHNKKLTKKILGTEE
;
A
#
# COMPACT_ATOMS: atom_id res chain seq x y z
N MET A 1 -6.35 9.01 23.62
CA MET A 1 -5.13 9.32 22.88
C MET A 1 -5.16 10.78 22.48
N THR A 2 -4.17 11.55 22.88
CA THR A 2 -4.07 12.99 22.58
C THR A 2 -3.55 13.23 21.15
N GLU A 3 -3.72 14.44 20.60
CA GLU A 3 -3.19 14.79 19.27
C GLU A 3 -1.66 14.67 19.22
N THR A 4 -0.97 15.04 20.29
CA THR A 4 0.48 14.90 20.44
C THR A 4 0.92 13.43 20.44
N GLU A 5 0.24 12.56 21.19
CA GLU A 5 0.52 11.12 21.17
C GLU A 5 0.33 10.51 19.77
N ILE A 6 -0.71 10.93 19.05
CA ILE A 6 -0.95 10.47 17.67
C ILE A 6 0.20 10.91 16.76
N LYS A 7 0.61 12.19 16.84
CA LYS A 7 1.72 12.75 16.05
C LYS A 7 3.02 11.98 16.33
N ASP A 8 3.32 11.67 17.58
CA ASP A 8 4.52 10.94 17.98
C ASP A 8 4.53 9.50 17.45
N ILE A 9 3.38 8.81 17.50
CA ILE A 9 3.25 7.46 16.94
C ILE A 9 3.41 7.48 15.41
N ILE A 10 2.83 8.48 14.72
CA ILE A 10 3.01 8.66 13.27
C ILE A 10 4.49 8.87 12.93
N LEU A 11 5.19 9.72 13.68
CA LEU A 11 6.62 9.99 13.50
C LEU A 11 7.47 8.75 13.74
N ARG A 12 7.17 7.96 14.78
CA ARG A 12 7.82 6.68 15.04
C ARG A 12 7.67 5.73 13.84
N ILE A 13 6.45 5.52 13.37
CA ILE A 13 6.15 4.65 12.22
C ILE A 13 6.85 5.18 10.96
N PHE A 14 6.86 6.50 10.76
CA PHE A 14 7.56 7.13 9.66
C PHE A 14 9.06 6.83 9.69
N ASN A 15 9.70 6.96 10.86
CA ASN A 15 11.12 6.66 11.04
C ASN A 15 11.44 5.17 10.82
N GLU A 16 10.57 4.26 11.24
CA GLU A 16 10.73 2.82 10.96
C GLU A 16 10.60 2.48 9.47
N GLU A 17 9.74 3.19 8.76
CA GLU A 17 9.39 2.88 7.37
C GLU A 17 10.22 3.64 6.34
N ARG A 18 10.86 4.74 6.72
CA ARG A 18 11.74 5.48 5.82
C ARG A 18 13.05 4.73 5.58
N GLN A 19 13.63 4.93 4.40
CA GLN A 19 14.84 4.21 4.02
C GLN A 19 16.08 4.60 4.85
N LYS A 20 16.12 5.83 5.37
CA LYS A 20 17.16 6.30 6.32
C LYS A 20 16.50 6.90 7.57
N PRO A 21 16.39 6.13 8.67
CA PRO A 21 15.66 6.48 9.89
C PRO A 21 16.17 7.71 10.67
N ASP A 22 17.39 8.19 10.41
CA ASP A 22 18.04 9.25 11.20
C ASP A 22 18.42 10.49 10.38
N THR A 23 17.96 10.59 9.12
CA THR A 23 18.24 11.77 8.28
C THR A 23 17.23 12.89 8.54
N ASP A 24 17.64 14.15 8.45
CA ASP A 24 16.72 15.27 8.55
C ASP A 24 15.63 15.20 7.47
N PHE A 25 14.43 15.69 7.79
CA PHE A 25 13.31 15.75 6.87
C PHE A 25 12.48 17.02 7.13
N SER A 26 11.71 17.43 6.12
CA SER A 26 10.79 18.56 6.26
C SER A 26 9.37 18.07 6.56
N GLU A 27 8.79 18.50 7.68
CA GLU A 27 7.42 18.14 8.09
C GLU A 27 6.34 18.48 7.04
N SER A 28 6.58 19.53 6.24
CA SER A 28 5.63 19.99 5.22
C SER A 28 5.43 19.02 4.05
N HIS A 29 6.39 18.12 3.83
CA HIS A 29 6.36 17.12 2.75
C HIS A 29 7.11 15.84 3.15
N PHE A 30 6.96 15.43 4.41
CA PHE A 30 7.74 14.35 5.03
C PHE A 30 7.62 13.01 4.29
N LEU A 31 6.49 12.76 3.61
CA LEU A 31 6.29 11.55 2.82
C LEU A 31 7.37 11.36 1.74
N ASP A 32 7.85 12.43 1.11
CA ASP A 32 8.90 12.34 0.07
C ASP A 32 10.24 11.83 0.62
N PHE A 33 10.41 11.84 1.95
CA PHE A 33 11.58 11.30 2.67
C PHE A 33 11.41 9.84 3.09
N LEU A 34 10.32 9.16 2.70
CA LEU A 34 10.18 7.72 2.88
C LEU A 34 11.25 6.94 2.08
N THR A 35 11.77 7.51 1.01
CA THR A 35 12.84 6.93 0.18
C THR A 35 14.17 7.66 0.36
N PHE A 36 15.25 7.00 -0.05
CA PHE A 36 16.56 7.63 -0.20
C PHE A 36 17.11 7.40 -1.62
N PRO A 37 17.57 8.44 -2.32
CA PRO A 37 17.45 9.87 -1.97
C PRO A 37 15.98 10.32 -1.84
N ALA A 38 15.75 11.43 -1.14
CA ALA A 38 14.41 12.01 -1.00
C ALA A 38 13.92 12.49 -2.37
N HIS A 39 12.61 12.37 -2.61
CA HIS A 39 12.00 12.88 -3.83
C HIS A 39 11.79 14.40 -3.76
N SER A 40 11.64 15.03 -4.93
CA SER A 40 11.10 16.40 -5.00
C SER A 40 9.70 16.45 -4.39
N LYS A 41 9.29 17.64 -3.94
CA LYS A 41 8.00 17.85 -3.26
C LYS A 41 6.82 17.23 -4.01
N ASN A 42 6.09 16.36 -3.33
CA ASN A 42 4.90 15.65 -3.81
C ASN A 42 5.14 14.80 -5.07
N THR A 43 6.30 14.14 -5.15
CA THR A 43 6.63 13.28 -6.30
C THR A 43 6.97 11.84 -5.93
N LEU A 44 6.91 11.48 -4.64
CA LEU A 44 7.10 10.09 -4.19
C LEU A 44 6.32 9.06 -5.02
N LYS A 45 5.06 9.35 -5.35
CA LYS A 45 4.18 8.40 -6.06
C LYS A 45 4.49 8.26 -7.55
N ASN A 46 5.45 9.02 -8.09
CA ASN A 46 5.87 8.92 -9.49
C ASN A 46 6.79 7.72 -9.74
N THR A 47 7.18 6.99 -8.70
CA THR A 47 8.04 5.80 -8.82
C THR A 47 7.43 4.59 -8.14
N PHE A 48 7.62 3.40 -8.71
CA PHE A 48 7.17 2.14 -8.10
C PHE A 48 7.69 1.95 -6.67
N LYS A 49 8.96 2.31 -6.44
CA LYS A 49 9.60 2.23 -5.13
C LYS A 49 8.93 3.17 -4.12
N GLY A 50 8.68 4.41 -4.51
CA GLY A 50 8.03 5.41 -3.66
C GLY A 50 6.58 5.05 -3.35
N VAL A 51 5.81 4.63 -4.36
CA VAL A 51 4.44 4.11 -4.21
C VAL A 51 4.40 2.96 -3.20
N ARG A 52 5.30 1.98 -3.34
CA ARG A 52 5.36 0.83 -2.43
C ARG A 52 5.62 1.24 -0.99
N ARG A 53 6.56 2.17 -0.75
CA ARG A 53 6.85 2.67 0.60
C ARG A 53 5.70 3.50 1.17
N TYR A 54 5.07 4.34 0.34
CA TYR A 54 3.90 5.10 0.72
C TYR A 54 2.77 4.19 1.23
N TYR A 55 2.39 3.18 0.45
CA TYR A 55 1.32 2.27 0.87
C TYR A 55 1.68 1.42 2.07
N ARG A 56 2.97 1.05 2.22
CA ARG A 56 3.44 0.35 3.42
C ARG A 56 3.34 1.22 4.68
N PHE A 57 3.74 2.48 4.58
CA PHE A 57 3.59 3.46 5.66
C PHE A 57 2.10 3.67 6.01
N MET A 58 1.25 3.95 5.02
CA MET A 58 -0.19 4.14 5.25
C MET A 58 -0.84 2.88 5.82
N GLY A 59 -0.47 1.69 5.36
CA GLY A 59 -0.92 0.42 5.90
C GLY A 59 -0.52 0.22 7.35
N LYS A 60 0.73 0.56 7.73
CA LYS A 60 1.13 0.54 9.15
C LYS A 60 0.29 1.48 10.00
N LEU A 61 -0.05 2.68 9.51
CA LEU A 61 -0.95 3.58 10.23
C LEU A 61 -2.36 2.99 10.38
N GLU A 62 -2.90 2.35 9.34
CA GLU A 62 -4.19 1.65 9.41
C GLU A 62 -4.19 0.58 10.50
N LEU A 63 -3.14 -0.26 10.54
CA LEU A 63 -3.00 -1.31 11.53
C LEU A 63 -2.74 -0.76 12.93
N GLU A 64 -1.92 0.26 13.10
CA GLU A 64 -1.59 0.82 14.41
C GLU A 64 -2.84 1.41 15.06
N PHE A 65 -3.60 2.23 14.32
CA PHE A 65 -4.75 2.94 14.86
C PHE A 65 -6.09 2.23 14.68
N GLY A 66 -6.13 1.10 13.99
CA GLY A 66 -7.39 0.40 13.70
C GLY A 66 -8.33 1.25 12.84
N ILE A 67 -7.79 1.90 11.81
CA ILE A 67 -8.52 2.81 10.92
C ILE A 67 -8.45 2.34 9.47
N CYS A 68 -9.37 2.84 8.63
CA CYS A 68 -9.32 2.59 7.18
C CYS A 68 -9.26 3.92 6.42
N PHE A 69 -8.24 4.10 5.59
CA PHE A 69 -8.19 5.20 4.63
C PHE A 69 -9.07 4.88 3.42
N SER A 70 -9.79 5.87 2.91
CA SER A 70 -10.48 5.71 1.62
C SER A 70 -9.49 5.91 0.45
N ILE A 71 -9.87 5.48 -0.76
CA ILE A 71 -9.06 5.72 -1.97
C ILE A 71 -8.69 7.22 -2.12
N PRO A 72 -9.62 8.18 -1.97
CA PRO A 72 -9.27 9.61 -2.03
C PRO A 72 -8.32 10.09 -0.93
N ASP A 73 -8.22 9.36 0.19
CA ASP A 73 -7.25 9.68 1.23
C ASP A 73 -5.86 9.20 0.82
N LEU A 74 -5.78 8.06 0.16
CA LEU A 74 -4.54 7.44 -0.34
C LEU A 74 -3.98 8.16 -1.57
N ASP A 75 -4.78 8.97 -2.28
CA ASP A 75 -4.30 9.75 -3.42
C ASP A 75 -3.60 11.05 -3.01
N LYS A 76 -3.85 11.54 -1.79
CA LYS A 76 -3.31 12.81 -1.29
C LYS A 76 -1.85 12.71 -0.82
N TYR A 77 -1.18 13.86 -0.85
CA TYR A 77 0.06 14.10 -0.12
C TYR A 77 -0.26 14.83 1.18
N TYR A 78 0.40 14.42 2.26
CA TYR A 78 0.17 14.96 3.60
C TYR A 78 1.45 15.62 4.14
N SER A 79 1.25 16.69 4.92
CA SER A 79 2.19 17.11 5.95
C SER A 79 1.90 16.33 7.22
N ILE A 80 2.79 16.42 8.21
CA ILE A 80 2.58 15.72 9.49
C ILE A 80 1.30 16.18 10.19
N ASP A 81 1.02 17.48 10.18
CA ASP A 81 -0.19 17.98 10.84
C ASP A 81 -1.46 17.53 10.10
N SER A 82 -1.44 17.48 8.76
CA SER A 82 -2.62 17.09 7.99
C SER A 82 -2.91 15.59 8.06
N ILE A 83 -1.88 14.73 8.11
CA ILE A 83 -2.09 13.29 8.36
C ILE A 83 -2.55 13.03 9.79
N THR A 84 -2.02 13.76 10.79
CA THR A 84 -2.43 13.64 12.19
C THR A 84 -3.92 13.95 12.34
N LYS A 85 -4.37 15.08 11.80
CA LYS A 85 -5.80 15.44 11.75
C LYS A 85 -6.63 14.39 11.05
N LYS A 86 -6.11 13.80 9.96
CA LYS A 86 -6.81 12.77 9.22
C LYS A 86 -6.96 11.46 10.00
N VAL A 87 -5.92 11.06 10.73
CA VAL A 87 -5.95 9.91 11.63
C VAL A 87 -6.98 10.13 12.75
N ILE A 88 -6.98 11.30 13.40
CA ILE A 88 -7.99 11.67 14.41
C ILE A 88 -9.40 11.57 13.84
N GLU A 89 -9.63 12.14 12.66
CA GLU A 89 -10.93 12.07 11.97
C GLU A 89 -11.38 10.61 11.78
N ARG A 90 -10.45 9.73 11.37
CA ARG A 90 -10.75 8.32 11.10
C ARG A 90 -10.95 7.51 12.38
N ILE A 91 -10.20 7.77 13.45
CA ILE A 91 -10.42 7.15 14.77
C ILE A 91 -11.86 7.40 15.24
N ASN A 92 -12.35 8.62 15.08
CA ASN A 92 -13.70 9.02 15.49
C ASN A 92 -14.82 8.46 14.58
N LYS A 93 -14.50 7.92 13.39
CA LYS A 93 -15.48 7.47 12.38
C LYS A 93 -15.54 5.94 12.26
N ARG A 94 -15.83 5.24 13.36
CA ARG A 94 -15.92 3.76 13.38
C ARG A 94 -16.81 3.17 12.28
N ARG A 95 -18.03 3.69 12.09
CA ARG A 95 -18.96 3.23 11.04
C ARG A 95 -18.38 3.41 9.63
N GLY A 96 -17.68 4.51 9.40
CA GLY A 96 -17.01 4.79 8.12
C GLY A 96 -15.88 3.79 7.84
N ASN A 97 -15.08 3.45 8.85
CA ASN A 97 -14.01 2.46 8.72
C ASN A 97 -14.57 1.07 8.39
N LEU A 98 -15.65 0.65 9.07
CA LEU A 98 -16.34 -0.61 8.80
C LEU A 98 -16.91 -0.67 7.38
N MET A 99 -17.51 0.41 6.89
CA MET A 99 -18.05 0.47 5.53
C MET A 99 -16.94 0.33 4.49
N ILE A 100 -15.81 1.03 4.66
CA ILE A 100 -14.65 0.91 3.76
C ILE A 100 -14.11 -0.52 3.78
N LEU A 101 -13.97 -1.11 4.96
CA LEU A 101 -13.44 -2.46 5.11
C LEU A 101 -14.36 -3.52 4.50
N LYS A 102 -15.67 -3.40 4.73
CA LYS A 102 -16.68 -4.26 4.12
C LYS A 102 -16.59 -4.19 2.59
N ARG A 103 -16.51 -2.99 2.02
CA ARG A 103 -16.32 -2.80 0.58
C ARG A 103 -15.03 -3.47 0.08
N ARG A 104 -13.89 -3.27 0.76
CA ARG A 104 -12.61 -3.90 0.41
C ARG A 104 -12.68 -5.43 0.45
N ASN A 105 -13.47 -6.01 1.37
CA ASN A 105 -13.65 -7.46 1.48
C ASN A 105 -14.67 -8.02 0.48
N GLU A 106 -15.65 -7.21 0.04
CA GLU A 106 -16.65 -7.59 -0.95
C GLU A 106 -16.15 -7.42 -2.40
N GLU A 107 -15.14 -6.58 -2.61
CA GLU A 107 -14.44 -6.47 -3.89
C GLU A 107 -13.79 -7.82 -4.23
N LYS A 108 -14.42 -8.57 -5.15
CA LYS A 108 -13.91 -9.84 -5.65
C LYS A 108 -12.58 -9.61 -6.36
N ASP A 109 -11.58 -10.40 -6.01
CA ASP A 109 -10.31 -10.46 -6.73
C ASP A 109 -10.59 -10.79 -8.21
N LYS A 110 -10.39 -9.81 -9.08
CA LYS A 110 -10.46 -10.03 -10.53
C LYS A 110 -9.08 -10.54 -10.98
N TYR A 111 -9.04 -11.78 -11.46
CA TYR A 111 -7.84 -12.40 -12.04
C TYR A 111 -7.80 -12.31 -13.58
N GLY A 112 -8.66 -11.46 -14.16
CA GLY A 112 -8.83 -11.37 -15.61
C GLY A 112 -7.53 -11.02 -16.33
N PHE A 113 -6.74 -10.09 -15.78
CA PHE A 113 -5.46 -9.70 -16.37
C PHE A 113 -4.46 -10.86 -16.41
N GLU A 114 -4.32 -11.59 -15.30
CA GLU A 114 -3.42 -12.75 -15.20
C GLU A 114 -3.84 -13.88 -16.14
N ILE A 115 -5.16 -14.15 -16.24
CA ILE A 115 -5.71 -15.14 -17.16
C ILE A 115 -5.42 -14.73 -18.61
N THR A 116 -5.70 -13.47 -18.99
CA THR A 116 -5.45 -12.97 -20.35
C THR A 116 -3.97 -13.05 -20.73
N MET A 117 -3.06 -12.66 -19.82
CA MET A 117 -1.61 -12.76 -20.06
C MET A 117 -1.15 -14.22 -20.23
N THR A 118 -1.70 -15.14 -19.43
CA THR A 118 -1.38 -16.56 -19.53
C THR A 118 -1.85 -17.14 -20.86
N ILE A 119 -3.07 -16.81 -21.31
CA ILE A 119 -3.61 -17.24 -22.61
C ILE A 119 -2.74 -16.69 -23.75
N LEU A 120 -2.36 -15.41 -23.69
CA LEU A 120 -1.50 -14.80 -24.69
C LEU A 120 -0.13 -15.50 -24.78
N LEU A 121 0.46 -15.85 -23.64
CA LEU A 121 1.72 -16.58 -23.60
C LEU A 121 1.60 -17.97 -24.26
N ILE A 122 0.51 -18.70 -23.97
CA ILE A 122 0.23 -20.00 -24.60
C ILE A 122 0.10 -19.86 -26.11
N LEU A 123 -0.62 -18.85 -26.60
CA LEU A 123 -0.77 -18.60 -28.04
C LEU A 123 0.58 -18.30 -28.71
N ILE A 124 1.45 -17.53 -28.05
CA ILE A 124 2.81 -17.26 -28.54
C ILE A 124 3.62 -18.55 -28.67
N TYR A 125 3.53 -19.45 -27.70
CA TYR A 125 4.19 -20.76 -27.77
C TYR A 125 3.66 -21.63 -28.92
N ILE A 126 2.34 -21.59 -29.17
CA ILE A 126 1.74 -22.33 -30.29
C ILE A 126 2.23 -21.79 -31.64
N LEU A 127 2.34 -20.47 -31.79
CA LEU A 127 2.69 -19.82 -33.06
C LEU A 127 4.19 -19.81 -33.36
N LEU A 128 5.04 -19.55 -32.36
CA LEU A 128 6.48 -19.35 -32.53
C LEU A 128 7.32 -20.54 -32.05
N GLY A 129 6.71 -21.53 -31.40
CA GLY A 129 7.39 -22.68 -30.81
C GLY A 129 8.31 -22.33 -29.64
N LEU A 130 9.11 -23.32 -29.23
CA LEU A 130 10.13 -23.16 -28.19
C LEU A 130 11.40 -22.53 -28.78
N ASN A 131 11.60 -21.25 -28.47
CA ASN A 131 12.79 -20.49 -28.82
C ASN A 131 13.25 -19.60 -27.66
N LEU A 132 14.45 -19.03 -27.75
CA LEU A 132 15.01 -18.19 -26.69
C LEU A 132 14.09 -17.01 -26.31
N MET A 133 13.43 -16.39 -27.31
CA MET A 133 12.48 -15.29 -27.08
C MET A 133 11.27 -15.75 -26.23
N SER A 134 10.70 -16.91 -26.53
CA SER A 134 9.59 -17.49 -25.75
C SER A 134 10.01 -17.81 -24.32
N ILE A 135 11.22 -18.34 -24.11
CA ILE A 135 11.76 -18.63 -22.76
C ILE A 135 11.94 -17.33 -21.96
N THR A 136 12.58 -16.31 -22.55
CA THR A 136 12.76 -15.01 -21.89
C THR A 136 11.42 -14.35 -21.55
N LEU A 137 10.46 -14.37 -22.49
CA LEU A 137 9.11 -13.84 -22.28
C LEU A 137 8.39 -14.53 -21.12
N THR A 138 8.52 -15.86 -21.01
CA THR A 138 7.93 -16.64 -19.91
C THR A 138 8.49 -16.23 -18.56
N ILE A 139 9.81 -16.02 -18.47
CA ILE A 139 10.45 -15.56 -17.22
C ILE A 139 9.89 -14.19 -16.83
N PHE A 140 9.85 -13.23 -17.75
CA PHE A 140 9.30 -11.90 -17.47
C PHE A 140 7.82 -11.94 -17.08
N THR A 141 7.03 -12.76 -17.76
CA THR A 141 5.60 -12.93 -17.45
C THR A 141 5.40 -13.57 -16.08
N GLY A 142 6.19 -14.57 -15.74
CA GLY A 142 6.17 -15.21 -14.42
C GLY A 142 6.52 -14.24 -13.30
N ILE A 143 7.55 -13.39 -13.48
CA ILE A 143 7.91 -12.34 -12.52
C ILE A 143 6.76 -11.35 -12.34
N ALA A 144 6.14 -10.91 -13.44
CA ALA A 144 5.02 -9.96 -13.38
C ALA A 144 3.79 -10.56 -12.67
N ILE A 145 3.39 -11.78 -13.00
CA ILE A 145 2.28 -12.49 -12.35
C ILE A 145 2.57 -12.69 -10.86
N TYR A 146 3.78 -13.16 -10.52
CA TYR A 146 4.20 -13.33 -9.13
C TYR A 146 4.07 -12.03 -8.34
N TRP A 147 4.53 -10.91 -8.90
CA TRP A 147 4.47 -9.61 -8.25
C TRP A 147 3.02 -9.15 -8.00
N ILE A 148 2.14 -9.32 -8.99
CA ILE A 148 0.70 -8.98 -8.87
C ILE A 148 0.02 -9.84 -7.81
N LEU A 149 0.19 -11.16 -7.88
CA LEU A 149 -0.41 -12.09 -6.92
C LEU A 149 0.11 -11.86 -5.51
N SER A 150 1.42 -11.63 -5.36
CA SER A 150 2.02 -11.29 -4.07
C SER A 150 1.44 -10.00 -3.48
N SER A 151 1.17 -8.99 -4.30
CA SER A 151 0.51 -7.75 -3.85
C SER A 151 -0.90 -8.02 -3.34
N LYS A 152 -1.71 -8.77 -4.11
CA LYS A 152 -3.08 -9.13 -3.72
C LYS A 152 -3.12 -9.93 -2.41
N ILE A 153 -2.20 -10.87 -2.24
CA ILE A 153 -2.07 -11.66 -1.00
C ILE A 153 -1.76 -10.75 0.18
N HIS A 154 -0.81 -9.83 0.02
CA HIS A 154 -0.44 -8.89 1.07
C HIS A 154 -1.64 -8.01 1.48
N ASP A 155 -2.38 -7.47 0.51
CA ASP A 155 -3.56 -6.63 0.77
C ASP A 155 -4.67 -7.41 1.50
N LYS A 156 -4.89 -8.67 1.12
CA LYS A 156 -5.84 -9.56 1.80
C LYS A 156 -5.42 -9.85 3.24
N GLN A 157 -4.13 -10.13 3.48
CA GLN A 157 -3.61 -10.33 4.83
C GLN A 157 -3.74 -9.07 5.68
N HIS A 158 -3.45 -7.91 5.10
CA HIS A 158 -3.61 -6.61 5.73
C HIS A 158 -5.07 -6.35 6.13
N ASN A 159 -6.02 -6.50 5.19
CA ASN A 159 -7.45 -6.34 5.46
C ASN A 159 -7.96 -7.35 6.50
N LYS A 160 -7.45 -8.59 6.50
CA LYS A 160 -7.78 -9.60 7.52
C LYS A 160 -7.32 -9.17 8.91
N LYS A 161 -6.08 -8.68 9.06
CA LYS A 161 -5.56 -8.14 10.32
C LYS A 161 -6.38 -6.94 10.79
N LEU A 162 -6.65 -6.01 9.88
CA LEU A 162 -7.44 -4.81 10.17
C LEU A 162 -8.88 -5.15 10.59
N THR A 163 -9.48 -6.18 9.97
CA THR A 163 -10.81 -6.70 10.35
C THR A 163 -10.83 -7.20 11.79
N LYS A 164 -9.84 -8.01 12.19
CA LYS A 164 -9.71 -8.48 13.58
C LYS A 164 -9.59 -7.32 14.55
N LYS A 165 -8.73 -6.34 14.24
CA LYS A 165 -8.49 -5.18 15.11
C LYS A 165 -9.74 -4.29 15.27
N ILE A 166 -10.45 -3.99 14.19
CA ILE A 166 -11.63 -3.09 14.21
C ILE A 166 -12.86 -3.78 14.85
N LEU A 167 -13.01 -5.09 14.64
CA LEU A 167 -14.10 -5.87 15.22
C LEU A 167 -13.81 -6.34 16.65
N GLY A 168 -12.61 -6.10 17.19
CA GLY A 168 -12.24 -6.49 18.55
C GLY A 168 -12.12 -8.01 18.73
N THR A 169 -11.75 -8.74 17.68
CA THR A 169 -11.57 -10.21 17.68
C THR A 169 -10.10 -10.60 17.89
N GLU A 170 -9.32 -9.72 18.52
CA GLU A 170 -7.98 -10.04 19.00
C GLU A 170 -8.13 -10.76 20.35
N GLU A 171 -8.13 -12.10 20.32
CA GLU A 171 -7.73 -12.94 21.46
C GLU A 171 -6.20 -12.91 21.62
#